data_AF-A0A7K0LW77-F1
#
_entry.id   AF-A0A7K0LW77-F1
#
_cell.length_a   1.000
_cell.length_b   1.000
_cell.length_c   1.000
_cell.angle_alpha   90.00
_cell.angle_beta   90.00
_cell.angle_gamma   90.00
#
_symmetry.space_group_name_H-M   'P 1'
#
loop_
_entity.id
_entity.type
_entity.pdbx_description
1 polymer ?
#
loop_
_entity_poly.entity_id
_entity_poly.type
_entity_poly.pdbx_seq_one_letter_code
_entity_poly.pdbx_strand_id
1 'polypeptide(L)'
;MIARSRFCRWTTGPAIAAVLLLSACGSSAAPTAVALPSSNGQPAADGSGYMLPDCTGVDPANCVYDGFDPAVNGFSFANWAAVGTVDATSLVALFGEEAVCAETTAEGCVLFPAAEQWASQVNEAMVGGHCEGMAVMAQRLFTNSASLTDLDPAATMTFDLSKDDPDVTGAIDFWWTTQMFVPVQEAYMAFHKLEPSEVAKELAAGIAEGKNYTLAIYSDKGSGHSITPFAVVFDGKTYAISVYDNNYPGTVQQIVVNPETERWSYAAGATTPGAPTDGWEGGKATIDLTPMAARSVPTSAPFADSATKGTVAVRGLSNLLVTSADPDTLVGVTLTIAGETYDTTDPSTVLPEGVIVRPLLGAGLSGNGMTVTVDRDLVPEFGADGVARSRTTAEAQDNADFTMSIDSDGAPRVTVRTKTGPRPDSKSTFKADKQGQVEVAPPPGREARVNLANGASSFDAPVPDGGTFNVGPNNRRGEAPVGFANSEGQQQPGFRIPRENPDGGVVDSRGRFDPQSGEFVVNQRPGRPAQVNGAQVDQFRAMAGPAPDGGQQGGPQGDQQGGQQGGAGTGPQPGTSGGPQGGEQGGPDQSGGG
;
A
#
# COMPACT_ATOMS: atom_id res chain seq x y z
N MET A 1 -41.08 57.11 9.59
CA MET A 1 -41.02 57.37 11.04
C MET A 1 -39.62 56.96 11.52
N ILE A 2 -38.64 57.87 11.42
CA ILE A 2 -38.02 58.64 12.52
C ILE A 2 -37.39 57.70 13.58
N ALA A 3 -36.08 57.39 13.50
CA ALA A 3 -34.90 58.10 14.06
C ALA A 3 -34.62 57.73 15.54
N ARG A 4 -33.44 57.73 16.17
CA ARG A 4 -32.11 58.41 16.09
C ARG A 4 -31.15 57.58 16.98
N SER A 5 -29.90 57.26 16.63
CA SER A 5 -28.63 58.02 16.83
C SER A 5 -28.40 58.73 18.18
N ARG A 6 -27.28 58.46 18.88
CA ARG A 6 -26.05 59.31 18.90
C ARG A 6 -25.04 58.94 20.01
N PHE A 7 -23.77 59.09 19.62
CA PHE A 7 -22.50 59.24 20.35
C PHE A 7 -22.51 60.28 21.49
N CYS A 8 -21.61 60.14 22.48
CA CYS A 8 -20.46 61.05 22.66
C CYS A 8 -19.44 60.56 23.72
N ARG A 9 -18.29 61.23 23.72
CA ARG A 9 -16.93 60.84 24.15
C ARG A 9 -16.43 61.82 25.25
N TRP A 10 -15.19 61.61 25.74
CA TRP A 10 -14.28 62.51 26.52
C TRP A 10 -14.35 62.41 28.06
N THR A 11 -13.30 62.52 28.89
CA THR A 11 -11.81 62.59 28.82
C THR A 11 -11.25 62.60 30.27
N THR A 12 -10.00 62.15 30.44
CA THR A 12 -8.93 62.60 31.40
C THR A 12 -9.09 62.48 32.93
N GLY A 13 -8.09 61.85 33.58
CA GLY A 13 -7.86 61.77 35.05
C GLY A 13 -7.32 63.06 35.68
N PRO A 14 -6.48 63.07 36.76
CA PRO A 14 -5.85 61.98 37.54
C PRO A 14 -5.90 62.17 39.10
N ALA A 15 -5.17 61.31 39.82
CA ALA A 15 -4.43 61.55 41.08
C ALA A 15 -4.88 60.94 42.44
N ILE A 16 -4.07 59.96 42.88
CA ILE A 16 -3.36 59.83 44.18
C ILE A 16 -4.10 59.33 45.44
N ALA A 17 -3.74 58.08 45.78
CA ALA A 17 -3.36 57.47 47.07
C ALA A 17 -4.30 57.45 48.28
N ALA A 18 -4.63 56.22 48.71
CA ALA A 18 -4.33 55.74 50.06
C ALA A 18 -4.27 54.21 50.09
N VAL A 19 -3.20 53.70 50.70
CA VAL A 19 -2.88 52.29 50.94
C VAL A 19 -3.76 51.73 52.06
N LEU A 20 -4.25 50.49 51.92
CA LEU A 20 -4.40 49.52 53.02
C LEU A 20 -4.47 48.10 52.45
N LEU A 21 -3.53 47.28 52.90
CA LEU A 21 -3.35 45.86 52.59
C LEU A 21 -4.48 44.99 53.17
N LEU A 22 -4.91 43.96 52.42
CA LEU A 22 -5.04 42.56 52.88
C LEU A 22 -5.42 41.63 51.70
N SER A 23 -4.54 40.66 51.48
CA SER A 23 -4.55 39.45 50.62
C SER A 23 -5.93 38.75 50.46
N ALA A 24 -6.45 38.41 49.27
CA ALA A 24 -5.97 37.68 48.07
C ALA A 24 -6.21 36.14 48.12
N CYS A 25 -7.19 35.66 47.34
CA CYS A 25 -7.13 34.50 46.44
C CYS A 25 -8.50 34.27 45.77
N GLY A 26 -8.60 34.46 44.45
CA GLY A 26 -9.80 34.15 43.67
C GLY A 26 -9.80 34.71 42.25
N SER A 27 -9.67 33.79 41.27
CA SER A 27 -10.15 33.84 39.89
C SER A 27 -9.37 34.59 38.79
N SER A 28 -8.96 33.77 37.81
CA SER A 28 -9.08 33.94 36.35
C SER A 28 -8.33 35.06 35.61
N ALA A 29 -7.39 34.67 34.73
CA ALA A 29 -6.99 35.43 33.55
C ALA A 29 -6.57 34.49 32.39
N ALA A 30 -6.82 34.98 31.18
CA ALA A 30 -6.72 34.40 29.83
C ALA A 30 -5.44 33.61 29.48
N PRO A 31 -5.46 32.75 28.43
CA PRO A 31 -4.27 32.02 27.99
C PRO A 31 -3.28 33.00 27.35
N THR A 32 -2.23 33.32 28.10
CA THR A 32 -0.97 33.81 27.53
C THR A 32 -0.38 32.73 26.63
N ALA A 33 -0.14 33.07 25.37
CA ALA A 33 0.80 32.36 24.52
C ALA A 33 2.15 32.29 25.24
N VAL A 34 2.52 31.10 25.69
CA VAL A 34 3.85 30.84 26.24
C VAL A 34 4.77 30.55 25.06
N ALA A 35 5.71 31.46 24.85
CA ALA A 35 6.83 31.27 23.95
C ALA A 35 7.59 29.98 24.34
N LEU A 36 7.89 29.14 23.34
CA LEU A 36 8.77 27.99 23.48
C LEU A 36 10.11 28.45 24.09
N PRO A 37 10.63 27.80 25.16
CA PRO A 37 11.99 28.05 25.58
C PRO A 37 12.94 27.49 24.52
N SER A 38 13.70 28.38 23.87
CA SER A 38 14.94 28.01 23.20
C SER A 38 15.91 27.48 24.25
N SER A 39 16.03 26.16 24.36
CA SER A 39 17.12 25.53 25.10
C SER A 39 18.31 25.33 24.17
N ASN A 40 19.11 26.40 24.04
CA ASN A 40 20.53 26.26 23.73
C ASN A 40 21.20 25.54 24.91
N GLY A 41 21.47 24.26 24.70
CA GLY A 41 22.07 23.36 25.66
C GLY A 41 21.99 21.94 25.13
N GLN A 42 22.54 21.71 23.93
CA GLN A 42 22.82 20.35 23.47
C GLN A 42 23.78 19.68 24.47
N PRO A 43 23.43 18.54 25.05
CA PRO A 43 24.45 17.58 25.45
C PRO A 43 25.14 17.12 24.17
N ALA A 44 26.47 17.17 24.14
CA ALA A 44 27.23 16.52 23.10
C ALA A 44 26.85 15.04 23.08
N ALA A 45 26.53 14.52 21.89
CA ALA A 45 26.31 13.10 21.67
C ALA A 45 27.62 12.34 21.94
N ASP A 46 27.69 11.63 23.07
CA ASP A 46 28.42 10.37 23.11
C ASP A 46 27.45 9.26 22.67
N GLY A 47 27.85 8.51 21.64
CA GLY A 47 26.99 7.54 20.98
C GLY A 47 26.63 6.34 21.87
N SER A 48 25.51 6.43 22.59
CA SER A 48 24.53 5.37 22.89
C SER A 48 23.72 5.75 24.14
N GLY A 49 22.73 6.63 23.99
CA GLY A 49 21.77 6.95 25.06
C GLY A 49 20.72 5.86 25.32
N TYR A 50 20.87 4.68 24.72
CA TYR A 50 19.96 3.54 24.81
C TYR A 50 20.76 2.24 24.88
N MET A 51 20.22 1.24 25.59
CA MET A 51 20.89 -0.05 25.78
C MET A 51 20.37 -1.05 24.75
N LEU A 52 21.26 -1.56 23.88
CA LEU A 52 20.93 -2.70 23.02
C LEU A 52 20.65 -3.95 23.89
N PRO A 53 19.75 -4.84 23.45
CA PRO A 53 19.53 -6.11 24.13
C PRO A 53 20.82 -6.94 24.19
N ASP A 54 21.14 -7.47 25.37
CA ASP A 54 22.23 -8.43 25.55
C ASP A 54 21.65 -9.83 25.82
N CYS A 55 21.64 -10.67 24.77
CA CYS A 55 21.21 -12.06 24.87
C CYS A 55 22.36 -13.02 25.19
N THR A 56 23.55 -12.53 25.54
CA THR A 56 24.72 -13.38 25.81
C THR A 56 24.47 -14.29 27.02
N GLY A 57 24.50 -15.60 26.80
CA GLY A 57 24.28 -16.59 27.86
C GLY A 57 22.84 -16.70 28.34
N VAL A 58 21.89 -16.04 27.66
CA VAL A 58 20.45 -16.22 27.89
C VAL A 58 19.95 -17.35 26.98
N ASP A 59 18.97 -18.11 27.46
CA ASP A 59 18.32 -19.14 26.65
C ASP A 59 17.75 -18.50 25.36
N PRO A 60 18.08 -19.00 24.15
CA PRO A 60 17.52 -18.49 22.90
C PRO A 60 15.99 -18.52 22.85
N ALA A 61 15.33 -19.36 23.65
CA ALA A 61 13.88 -19.35 23.80
C ALA A 61 13.35 -18.10 24.54
N ASN A 62 14.21 -17.40 25.30
CA ASN A 62 13.89 -16.23 26.11
C ASN A 62 14.56 -14.94 25.60
N CYS A 63 15.58 -15.00 24.75
CA CYS A 63 16.22 -13.80 24.21
C CYS A 63 16.85 -14.10 22.86
N VAL A 64 16.46 -13.32 21.85
CA VAL A 64 17.08 -13.34 20.52
C VAL A 64 17.33 -11.91 20.05
N TYR A 65 18.48 -11.71 19.39
CA TYR A 65 18.95 -10.44 18.84
C TYR A 65 19.76 -10.72 17.57
N ASP A 66 19.46 -10.04 16.46
CA ASP A 66 20.13 -10.26 15.17
C ASP A 66 21.41 -9.43 14.96
N GLY A 67 21.67 -8.43 15.81
CA GLY A 67 22.80 -7.52 15.64
C GLY A 67 22.46 -6.16 15.04
N PHE A 68 21.20 -5.86 14.72
CA PHE A 68 20.79 -4.56 14.20
C PHE A 68 20.94 -3.46 15.26
N ASP A 69 21.66 -2.39 14.91
CA ASP A 69 21.80 -1.19 15.72
C ASP A 69 21.13 0.00 15.02
N PRO A 70 20.09 0.63 15.59
CA PRO A 70 19.43 1.80 15.01
C PRO A 70 20.35 2.98 14.65
N ALA A 71 21.47 3.18 15.34
CA ALA A 71 22.44 4.26 15.03
C ALA A 71 23.43 3.90 13.92
N VAL A 72 23.40 2.67 13.40
CA VAL A 72 24.26 2.20 12.31
C VAL A 72 23.42 1.73 11.12
N ASN A 73 22.42 0.90 11.39
CA ASN A 73 21.60 0.20 10.41
C ASN A 73 20.25 0.88 10.14
N GLY A 74 19.84 1.83 10.98
CA GLY A 74 18.69 2.70 10.72
C GLY A 74 19.07 3.91 9.87
N PHE A 75 18.08 4.57 9.26
CA PHE A 75 18.27 5.89 8.67
C PHE A 75 18.42 6.95 9.77
N SER A 76 19.25 7.98 9.52
CA SER A 76 19.49 9.11 10.42
C SER A 76 18.40 10.19 10.38
N PHE A 77 17.50 10.11 9.41
CA PHE A 77 16.39 11.04 9.24
C PHE A 77 15.06 10.38 9.56
N ALA A 78 14.13 11.18 10.04
CA ALA A 78 12.80 10.71 10.37
C ALA A 78 11.98 10.49 9.08
N ASN A 79 11.07 9.53 9.18
CA ASN A 79 9.96 9.37 8.26
C ASN A 79 9.20 10.69 8.05
N TRP A 80 8.69 10.88 6.83
CA TRP A 80 8.17 12.16 6.36
C TRP A 80 6.92 11.98 5.51
N ALA A 81 6.07 13.01 5.47
CA ALA A 81 4.93 13.13 4.58
C ALA A 81 5.34 13.85 3.29
N ALA A 82 5.19 13.18 2.13
CA ALA A 82 5.35 13.78 0.81
C ALA A 82 4.71 12.90 -0.26
N VAL A 83 4.41 13.46 -1.43
CA VAL A 83 4.02 12.65 -2.59
C VAL A 83 5.20 11.78 -3.01
N GLY A 84 4.92 10.52 -3.33
CA GLY A 84 5.91 9.57 -3.81
C GLY A 84 6.40 9.87 -5.24
N THR A 85 7.43 9.14 -5.65
CA THR A 85 8.13 9.33 -6.93
C THR A 85 8.14 8.08 -7.82
N VAL A 86 7.25 7.12 -7.58
CA VAL A 86 7.08 5.91 -8.42
C VAL A 86 6.82 6.32 -9.87
N ASP A 87 7.72 5.92 -10.75
CA ASP A 87 7.76 6.29 -12.16
C ASP A 87 7.82 5.06 -13.08
N ALA A 88 8.04 5.26 -14.38
CA ALA A 88 8.16 4.16 -15.34
C ALA A 88 9.30 3.20 -14.99
N THR A 89 10.44 3.70 -14.51
CA THR A 89 11.56 2.88 -14.05
C THR A 89 11.14 1.95 -12.91
N SER A 90 10.49 2.52 -11.90
CA SER A 90 9.97 1.80 -10.75
C SER A 90 8.95 0.73 -11.16
N LEU A 91 8.00 1.08 -12.02
CA LEU A 91 6.99 0.14 -12.52
C LEU A 91 7.60 -1.03 -13.31
N VAL A 92 8.55 -0.76 -14.21
CA VAL A 92 9.25 -1.82 -14.97
C VAL A 92 10.02 -2.75 -14.03
N ALA A 93 10.64 -2.21 -12.98
CA ALA A 93 11.30 -3.02 -11.97
C ALA A 93 10.31 -3.88 -11.16
N LEU A 94 9.19 -3.28 -10.71
CA LEU A 94 8.14 -3.95 -9.92
C LEU A 94 7.41 -5.04 -10.68
N PHE A 95 7.07 -4.81 -11.95
CA PHE A 95 6.09 -5.62 -12.67
C PHE A 95 6.58 -6.19 -14.01
N GLY A 96 7.74 -5.76 -14.48
CA GLY A 96 8.26 -6.12 -15.80
C GLY A 96 7.78 -5.18 -16.91
N GLU A 97 8.56 -5.13 -17.99
CA GLU A 97 8.31 -4.24 -19.12
C GLU A 97 6.99 -4.57 -19.84
N GLU A 98 6.70 -5.85 -20.07
CA GLU A 98 5.50 -6.31 -20.78
C GLU A 98 4.18 -5.91 -20.10
N ALA A 99 4.18 -5.81 -18.76
CA ALA A 99 2.97 -5.43 -18.01
C ALA A 99 2.77 -3.91 -17.94
N VAL A 100 3.80 -3.13 -18.27
CA VAL A 100 3.89 -1.69 -17.98
C VAL A 100 3.96 -0.86 -19.25
N CYS A 101 4.73 -1.30 -20.23
CA CYS A 101 4.99 -0.61 -21.48
C CYS A 101 4.06 -1.12 -22.58
N ALA A 102 3.19 -0.25 -23.06
CA ALA A 102 2.37 -0.54 -24.24
C ALA A 102 3.20 -0.51 -25.52
N GLU A 103 4.21 0.36 -25.57
CA GLU A 103 5.15 0.50 -26.67
C GLU A 103 6.52 0.91 -26.13
N THR A 104 7.58 0.27 -26.63
CA THR A 104 8.97 0.67 -26.34
C THR A 104 9.52 1.41 -27.55
N THR A 105 9.89 2.67 -27.34
CA THR A 105 10.40 3.58 -28.38
C THR A 105 11.86 3.94 -28.13
N ALA A 106 12.49 4.62 -29.09
CA ALA A 106 13.82 5.19 -28.87
C ALA A 106 13.84 6.27 -27.75
N GLU A 107 12.68 6.88 -27.45
CA GLU A 107 12.53 7.92 -26.42
C GLU A 107 12.13 7.32 -25.06
N GLY A 108 11.90 6.01 -24.96
CA GLY A 108 11.53 5.32 -23.73
C GLY A 108 10.25 4.49 -23.84
N CYS A 109 9.68 4.16 -22.68
CA CYS A 109 8.48 3.34 -22.52
C CYS A 109 7.23 4.22 -22.55
N VAL A 110 6.34 4.01 -23.51
CA VAL A 110 4.98 4.57 -23.47
C VAL A 110 4.15 3.66 -22.57
N LEU A 111 3.78 4.16 -21.39
CA LEU A 111 3.08 3.38 -20.38
C LEU A 111 1.67 2.98 -20.86
N PHE A 112 1.21 1.80 -20.44
CA PHE A 112 -0.21 1.51 -20.42
C PHE A 112 -0.92 2.54 -19.52
N PRO A 113 -2.04 3.15 -19.93
CA PRO A 113 -2.75 4.13 -19.11
C PRO A 113 -3.17 3.62 -17.72
N ALA A 114 -3.42 2.32 -17.57
CA ALA A 114 -3.72 1.73 -16.26
C ALA A 114 -2.50 1.76 -15.31
N ALA A 115 -1.30 1.57 -15.86
CA ALA A 115 -0.04 1.64 -15.11
C ALA A 115 0.26 3.07 -14.66
N GLU A 116 0.09 4.06 -15.55
CA GLU A 116 0.26 5.48 -15.22
C GLU A 116 -0.71 5.93 -14.12
N GLN A 117 -1.98 5.52 -14.21
CA GLN A 117 -2.99 5.81 -13.20
C GLN A 117 -2.69 5.16 -11.86
N TRP A 118 -2.25 3.90 -11.88
CA TRP A 118 -1.88 3.19 -10.66
C TRP A 118 -0.68 3.88 -9.98
N ALA A 119 0.39 4.19 -10.71
CA ALA A 119 1.54 4.92 -10.14
C ALA A 119 1.15 6.29 -9.58
N SER A 120 0.33 7.05 -10.31
CA SER A 120 -0.18 8.34 -9.80
C SER A 120 -0.96 8.18 -8.50
N GLN A 121 -1.77 7.14 -8.35
CA GLN A 121 -2.56 6.90 -7.14
C GLN A 121 -1.69 6.38 -5.99
N VAL A 122 -0.68 5.58 -6.27
CA VAL A 122 0.29 5.10 -5.29
C VAL A 122 1.14 6.24 -4.73
N ASN A 123 1.62 7.13 -5.60
CA ASN A 123 2.36 8.33 -5.20
C ASN A 123 1.52 9.26 -4.33
N GLU A 124 0.23 9.38 -4.63
CA GLU A 124 -0.74 10.12 -3.82
C GLU A 124 -0.79 9.56 -2.38
N ALA A 125 -0.87 8.24 -2.22
CA ALA A 125 -0.98 7.60 -0.91
C ALA A 125 0.25 7.81 -0.01
N MET A 126 1.44 7.93 -0.59
CA MET A 126 2.70 8.17 0.16
C MET A 126 2.71 9.53 0.88
N VAL A 127 1.79 10.45 0.56
CA VAL A 127 1.60 11.69 1.34
C VAL A 127 1.35 11.39 2.82
N GLY A 128 0.79 10.21 3.14
CA GLY A 128 0.66 9.74 4.52
C GLY A 128 1.96 9.41 5.20
N GLY A 129 2.99 9.02 4.44
CA GLY A 129 4.37 8.88 4.85
C GLY A 129 5.04 7.61 4.32
N HIS A 130 6.33 7.46 4.63
CA HIS A 130 7.25 6.52 3.98
C HIS A 130 7.74 5.39 4.91
N CYS A 131 7.15 5.23 6.10
CA CYS A 131 7.63 4.29 7.12
C CYS A 131 7.80 2.86 6.61
N GLU A 132 6.88 2.36 5.77
CA GLU A 132 6.99 1.04 5.17
C GLU A 132 8.25 0.91 4.31
N GLY A 133 8.48 1.85 3.39
CA GLY A 133 9.66 1.85 2.54
C GLY A 133 10.94 1.94 3.36
N MET A 134 10.95 2.77 4.41
CA MET A 134 12.10 2.91 5.32
C MET A 134 12.36 1.63 6.11
N ALA A 135 11.33 1.00 6.66
CA ALA A 135 11.46 -0.23 7.45
C ALA A 135 11.97 -1.39 6.58
N VAL A 136 11.44 -1.52 5.36
CA VAL A 136 11.91 -2.51 4.37
C VAL A 136 13.36 -2.24 3.98
N MET A 137 13.70 -0.99 3.67
CA MET A 137 15.06 -0.65 3.23
C MET A 137 16.10 -0.82 4.35
N ALA A 138 15.80 -0.43 5.58
CA ALA A 138 16.69 -0.64 6.71
C ALA A 138 17.01 -2.14 6.89
N GLN A 139 15.99 -3.00 6.84
CA GLN A 139 16.15 -4.46 6.90
C GLN A 139 17.00 -5.00 5.72
N ARG A 140 16.75 -4.52 4.50
CA ARG A 140 17.47 -4.98 3.30
C ARG A 140 18.93 -4.57 3.31
N LEU A 141 19.25 -3.36 3.76
CA LEU A 141 20.64 -2.88 3.88
C LEU A 141 21.37 -3.63 5.00
N PHE A 142 20.74 -3.82 6.16
CA PHE A 142 21.31 -4.60 7.28
C PHE A 142 21.67 -6.04 6.87
N THR A 143 20.80 -6.68 6.10
CA THR A 143 20.98 -8.07 5.67
C THR A 143 21.86 -8.20 4.42
N ASN A 144 22.39 -7.09 3.89
CA ASN A 144 23.11 -7.02 2.61
C ASN A 144 22.30 -7.56 1.42
N SER A 145 20.98 -7.58 1.52
CA SER A 145 20.10 -7.85 0.37
C SER A 145 20.06 -6.65 -0.57
N ALA A 146 20.25 -5.43 -0.03
CA ALA A 146 20.52 -4.22 -0.79
C ALA A 146 21.94 -3.72 -0.49
N SER A 147 22.59 -3.14 -1.49
CA SER A 147 23.94 -2.58 -1.35
C SER A 147 23.87 -1.09 -0.99
N LEU A 148 24.59 -0.67 0.05
CA LEU A 148 24.72 0.75 0.40
C LEU A 148 25.35 1.57 -0.72
N THR A 149 26.36 1.02 -1.41
CA THR A 149 27.12 1.75 -2.43
C THR A 149 26.31 2.05 -3.68
N ASP A 150 25.21 1.33 -3.88
CA ASP A 150 24.28 1.59 -4.99
C ASP A 150 23.40 2.81 -4.70
N LEU A 151 23.27 3.20 -3.42
CA LEU A 151 22.52 4.39 -3.00
C LEU A 151 23.44 5.58 -2.76
N ASP A 152 24.56 5.37 -2.08
CA ASP A 152 25.61 6.37 -1.88
C ASP A 152 26.98 5.66 -1.77
N PRO A 153 27.87 5.82 -2.78
CA PRO A 153 29.21 5.23 -2.75
C PRO A 153 30.10 5.69 -1.59
N ALA A 154 29.78 6.83 -0.95
CA ALA A 154 30.52 7.36 0.19
C ALA A 154 29.96 6.88 1.53
N ALA A 155 28.75 6.33 1.58
CA ALA A 155 28.13 5.83 2.80
C ALA A 155 28.85 4.58 3.31
N THR A 156 29.13 4.55 4.61
CA THR A 156 29.73 3.41 5.30
C THR A 156 28.72 2.63 6.14
N MET A 157 27.59 3.26 6.45
CA MET A 157 26.47 2.68 7.18
C MET A 157 25.14 3.31 6.72
N THR A 158 24.01 2.66 6.98
CA THR A 158 22.68 3.16 6.57
C THR A 158 22.40 4.53 7.17
N PHE A 159 22.93 4.78 8.38
CA PHE A 159 22.83 6.05 9.08
C PHE A 159 23.50 7.23 8.33
N ASP A 160 24.47 6.96 7.45
CA ASP A 160 25.14 8.00 6.64
C ASP A 160 24.25 8.50 5.48
N LEU A 161 23.23 7.72 5.09
CA LEU A 161 22.39 8.03 3.93
C LEU A 161 21.57 9.31 4.16
N SER A 162 21.52 10.16 3.13
CA SER A 162 20.81 11.43 3.17
C SER A 162 19.40 11.31 2.62
N LYS A 163 18.45 11.97 3.29
CA LYS A 163 17.09 12.16 2.78
C LYS A 163 17.03 13.02 1.52
N ASP A 164 18.01 13.90 1.32
CA ASP A 164 18.06 14.79 0.16
C ASP A 164 18.60 14.08 -1.10
N ASP A 165 19.03 12.83 -0.97
CA ASP A 165 19.48 12.01 -2.07
C ASP A 165 18.28 11.36 -2.81
N PRO A 166 18.10 11.61 -4.12
CA PRO A 166 17.01 11.02 -4.89
C PRO A 166 17.13 9.49 -5.04
N ASP A 167 18.34 8.92 -5.01
CA ASP A 167 18.51 7.47 -5.11
C ASP A 167 18.05 6.79 -3.81
N VAL A 168 18.32 7.40 -2.65
CA VAL A 168 17.83 6.95 -1.34
C VAL A 168 16.31 7.05 -1.26
N THR A 169 15.74 8.21 -1.59
CA THR A 169 14.28 8.42 -1.51
C THR A 169 13.52 7.61 -2.55
N GLY A 170 14.02 7.52 -3.80
CA GLY A 170 13.45 6.67 -4.83
C GLY A 170 13.44 5.18 -4.46
N ALA A 171 14.50 4.68 -3.81
CA ALA A 171 14.52 3.32 -3.29
C ALA A 171 13.49 3.10 -2.17
N ILE A 172 13.35 4.07 -1.24
CA ILE A 172 12.32 4.02 -0.20
C ILE A 172 10.91 3.98 -0.81
N ASP A 173 10.62 4.84 -1.80
CA ASP A 173 9.34 4.89 -2.49
C ASP A 173 9.06 3.57 -3.23
N PHE A 174 10.06 3.03 -3.93
CA PHE A 174 9.97 1.73 -4.59
C PHE A 174 9.55 0.63 -3.61
N TRP A 175 10.25 0.50 -2.48
CA TRP A 175 9.97 -0.55 -1.50
C TRP A 175 8.68 -0.33 -0.72
N TRP A 176 8.26 0.91 -0.53
CA TRP A 176 6.95 1.25 0.04
C TRP A 176 5.81 0.64 -0.78
N THR A 177 5.93 0.58 -2.11
CA THR A 177 4.88 0.04 -2.98
C THR A 177 4.58 -1.44 -2.73
N THR A 178 5.58 -2.19 -2.25
CA THR A 178 5.48 -3.65 -2.10
C THR A 178 4.43 -4.08 -1.08
N GLN A 179 3.98 -3.16 -0.22
CA GLN A 179 2.90 -3.42 0.72
C GLN A 179 1.57 -3.78 0.04
N MET A 180 1.39 -3.40 -1.23
CA MET A 180 0.21 -3.72 -2.02
C MET A 180 0.29 -5.07 -2.73
N PHE A 181 1.40 -5.81 -2.59
CA PHE A 181 1.56 -7.11 -3.26
C PHE A 181 0.69 -8.18 -2.62
N VAL A 182 0.10 -9.05 -3.43
CA VAL A 182 -0.77 -10.14 -2.95
C VAL A 182 -0.10 -11.00 -1.86
N PRO A 183 1.14 -11.47 -1.99
CA PRO A 183 1.80 -12.24 -0.92
C PRO A 183 1.97 -11.46 0.40
N VAL A 184 2.11 -10.14 0.32
CA VAL A 184 2.17 -9.28 1.51
C VAL A 184 0.78 -9.16 2.16
N GLN A 185 -0.28 -9.04 1.36
CA GLN A 185 -1.66 -9.04 1.83
C GLN A 185 -2.07 -10.39 2.47
N GLU A 186 -1.59 -11.49 1.91
CA GLU A 186 -1.76 -12.84 2.47
C GLU A 186 -1.03 -13.01 3.80
N ALA A 187 0.22 -12.52 3.89
CA ALA A 187 0.98 -12.51 5.14
C ALA A 187 0.24 -11.71 6.22
N TYR A 188 -0.20 -10.49 5.90
CA TYR A 188 -1.02 -9.66 6.77
C TYR A 188 -2.24 -10.44 7.33
N MET A 189 -3.00 -11.12 6.46
CA MET A 189 -4.15 -11.91 6.88
C MET A 189 -3.81 -13.14 7.72
N ALA A 190 -2.66 -13.78 7.46
CA ALA A 190 -2.21 -14.91 8.25
C ALA A 190 -1.88 -14.48 9.69
N PHE A 191 -1.14 -13.37 9.84
CA PHE A 191 -0.76 -12.83 11.15
C PHE A 191 -1.95 -12.21 11.90
N HIS A 192 -2.94 -11.66 11.20
CA HIS A 192 -4.18 -11.18 11.81
C HIS A 192 -4.98 -12.26 12.57
N LYS A 193 -4.73 -13.54 12.31
CA LYS A 193 -5.37 -14.66 13.01
C LYS A 193 -4.67 -15.02 14.32
N LEU A 194 -3.43 -14.55 14.53
CA LEU A 194 -2.60 -14.87 15.68
C LEU A 194 -2.85 -13.91 16.83
N GLU A 195 -2.70 -14.41 18.05
CA GLU A 195 -2.63 -13.56 19.24
C GLU A 195 -1.28 -12.82 19.30
N PRO A 196 -1.19 -11.64 19.93
CA PRO A 196 0.07 -10.89 20.03
C PRO A 196 1.26 -11.69 20.55
N SER A 197 1.07 -12.60 21.52
CA SER A 197 2.16 -13.44 22.02
C SER A 197 2.63 -14.48 21.00
N GLU A 198 1.75 -14.95 20.11
CA GLU A 198 2.10 -15.82 19.00
C GLU A 198 2.89 -15.06 17.93
N VAL A 199 2.52 -13.81 17.63
CA VAL A 199 3.30 -12.91 16.76
C VAL A 199 4.72 -12.69 17.31
N ALA A 200 4.84 -12.42 18.62
CA ALA A 200 6.15 -12.26 19.27
C ALA A 200 7.02 -13.52 19.21
N LYS A 201 6.41 -14.71 19.37
CA LYS A 201 7.11 -16.00 19.25
C LYS A 201 7.55 -16.30 17.81
N GLU A 202 6.71 -16.01 16.82
CA GLU A 202 7.06 -16.18 15.41
C GLU A 202 8.20 -15.24 15.01
N LEU A 203 8.18 -13.99 15.49
CA LEU A 203 9.29 -13.07 15.32
C LEU A 203 10.57 -13.63 15.95
N ALA A 204 10.50 -14.11 17.20
CA ALA A 204 11.66 -14.64 17.91
C ALA A 204 12.26 -15.85 17.18
N ALA A 205 11.43 -16.81 16.78
CA ALA A 205 11.85 -17.97 16.01
C ALA A 205 12.46 -17.57 14.67
N GLY A 206 11.82 -16.62 13.97
CA GLY A 206 12.30 -16.13 12.70
C GLY A 206 13.66 -15.43 12.80
N ILE A 207 13.87 -14.56 13.78
CA ILE A 207 15.19 -13.93 14.02
C ILE A 207 16.25 -15.01 14.29
N ALA A 208 15.93 -16.02 15.11
CA ALA A 208 16.85 -17.12 15.40
C ALA A 208 17.22 -17.96 14.16
N GLU A 209 16.31 -18.04 13.19
CA GLU A 209 16.50 -18.71 11.90
C GLU A 209 17.12 -17.80 10.82
N GLY A 210 17.39 -16.53 11.12
CA GLY A 210 17.89 -15.55 10.15
C GLY A 210 16.83 -15.04 9.16
N LYS A 211 15.54 -15.24 9.46
CA LYS A 211 14.43 -14.62 8.73
C LYS A 211 14.30 -13.15 9.11
N ASN A 212 13.82 -12.37 8.14
CA ASN A 212 13.71 -10.92 8.26
C ASN A 212 12.27 -10.47 8.03
N TYR A 213 11.83 -9.51 8.83
CA TYR A 213 10.45 -9.02 8.84
C TYR A 213 10.42 -7.50 8.95
N THR A 214 9.38 -6.88 8.42
CA THR A 214 8.88 -5.64 9.01
C THR A 214 7.77 -6.00 9.98
N LEU A 215 7.63 -5.23 11.05
CA LEU A 215 6.54 -5.34 12.00
C LEU A 215 5.63 -4.14 11.81
N ALA A 216 4.33 -4.39 11.67
CA ALA A 216 3.34 -3.33 11.64
C ALA A 216 2.52 -3.33 12.94
N ILE A 217 2.29 -2.14 13.49
CA ILE A 217 1.35 -1.92 14.59
C ILE A 217 0.21 -1.04 14.11
N TYR A 218 -0.97 -1.28 14.67
CA TYR A 218 -2.17 -0.54 14.34
C TYR A 218 -2.82 0.07 15.60
N SER A 219 -3.22 1.34 15.51
CA SER A 219 -3.94 2.00 16.60
C SER A 219 -5.43 1.73 16.53
N ASP A 220 -6.11 1.98 17.65
CA ASP A 220 -7.57 1.97 17.78
C ASP A 220 -8.30 2.90 16.80
N LYS A 221 -7.60 3.88 16.21
CA LYS A 221 -8.13 4.86 15.25
C LYS A 221 -7.94 4.47 13.79
N GLY A 222 -7.54 3.22 13.50
CA GLY A 222 -7.14 2.81 12.14
C GLY A 222 -5.69 3.21 11.82
N SER A 223 -4.89 3.39 12.87
CA SER A 223 -3.43 3.52 12.91
C SER A 223 -2.70 2.51 12.04
N GLY A 224 -1.69 2.85 11.26
CA GLY A 224 -0.77 1.88 10.68
C GLY A 224 0.63 2.44 10.64
N HIS A 225 1.55 1.79 11.36
CA HIS A 225 2.96 2.17 11.36
C HIS A 225 3.84 0.94 11.15
N SER A 226 4.79 1.04 10.22
CA SER A 226 5.74 -0.02 9.90
C SER A 226 7.11 0.29 10.49
N ILE A 227 7.69 -0.69 11.18
CA ILE A 227 8.96 -0.58 11.88
C ILE A 227 9.81 -1.85 11.67
N THR A 228 11.10 -1.74 11.96
CA THR A 228 12.07 -2.82 11.78
C THR A 228 12.32 -3.48 13.14
N PRO A 229 11.76 -4.68 13.41
CA PRO A 229 12.06 -5.43 14.62
C PRO A 229 13.45 -6.09 14.53
N PHE A 230 14.16 -6.18 15.65
CA PHE A 230 15.50 -6.76 15.67
C PHE A 230 15.83 -7.62 16.90
N ALA A 231 14.98 -7.60 17.93
CA ALA A 231 15.15 -8.46 19.08
C ALA A 231 13.82 -8.80 19.76
N VAL A 232 13.77 -9.94 20.42
CA VAL A 232 12.67 -10.33 21.31
C VAL A 232 13.26 -10.87 22.61
N VAL A 233 12.81 -10.32 23.75
CA VAL A 233 13.20 -10.75 25.10
C VAL A 233 11.97 -11.13 25.88
N PHE A 234 11.93 -12.34 26.45
CA PHE A 234 10.90 -12.80 27.37
C PHE A 234 11.44 -12.84 28.80
N ASP A 235 10.86 -12.03 29.68
CA ASP A 235 11.31 -11.92 31.09
C ASP A 235 10.64 -12.95 32.02
N GLY A 236 9.90 -13.91 31.45
CA GLY A 236 9.08 -14.86 32.19
C GLY A 236 7.64 -14.41 32.39
N LYS A 237 7.30 -13.16 32.07
CA LYS A 237 5.95 -12.60 32.17
C LYS A 237 5.49 -11.90 30.90
N THR A 238 6.34 -11.11 30.26
CA THR A 238 6.05 -10.31 29.07
C THR A 238 7.13 -10.48 28.02
N TYR A 239 6.76 -10.32 26.75
CA TYR A 239 7.73 -10.17 25.67
C TYR A 239 8.02 -8.68 25.45
N ALA A 240 9.29 -8.31 25.36
CA ALA A 240 9.75 -7.02 24.88
C ALA A 240 10.35 -7.20 23.48
N ILE A 241 9.71 -6.60 22.48
CA ILE A 241 10.18 -6.56 21.10
C ILE A 241 10.94 -5.24 20.93
N SER A 242 12.25 -5.31 20.67
CA SER A 242 13.05 -4.11 20.36
C SER A 242 12.97 -3.80 18.87
N VAL A 243 12.75 -2.52 18.55
CA VAL A 243 12.45 -2.05 17.20
C VAL A 243 13.21 -0.78 16.86
N TYR A 244 13.63 -0.66 15.60
CA TYR A 244 13.97 0.61 14.98
C TYR A 244 12.68 1.25 14.46
N ASP A 245 12.25 2.31 15.14
CA ASP A 245 11.15 3.16 14.68
C ASP A 245 11.74 4.31 13.83
N ASN A 246 11.40 4.33 12.54
CA ASN A 246 11.83 5.35 11.60
C ASN A 246 11.26 6.75 11.87
N ASN A 247 10.35 6.94 12.83
CA ASN A 247 9.97 8.25 13.38
C ASN A 247 10.94 8.75 14.47
N TYR A 248 11.74 7.86 15.06
CA TYR A 248 12.72 8.16 16.11
C TYR A 248 14.14 7.65 15.74
N PRO A 249 14.77 8.24 14.71
CA PRO A 249 16.08 7.82 14.21
C PRO A 249 17.15 7.62 15.28
N GLY A 250 17.95 6.58 15.11
CA GLY A 250 19.11 6.33 15.97
C GLY A 250 18.76 5.99 17.40
N THR A 251 17.54 5.50 17.68
CA THR A 251 17.12 5.09 19.02
C THR A 251 16.49 3.70 19.01
N VAL A 252 16.62 2.97 20.12
CA VAL A 252 15.89 1.73 20.36
C VAL A 252 14.56 2.05 21.01
N GLN A 253 13.48 1.57 20.40
CA GLN A 253 12.13 1.61 20.95
C GLN A 253 11.68 0.18 21.32
N GLN A 254 10.63 0.05 22.13
CA GLN A 254 10.14 -1.25 22.58
C GLN A 254 8.62 -1.37 22.50
N ILE A 255 8.16 -2.51 21.96
CA ILE A 255 6.77 -2.98 22.09
C ILE A 255 6.73 -4.04 23.17
N VAL A 256 5.87 -3.85 24.17
CA VAL A 256 5.66 -4.81 25.26
C VAL A 256 4.40 -5.61 24.98
N VAL A 257 4.50 -6.94 25.00
CA VAL A 257 3.39 -7.88 24.78
C VAL A 257 3.16 -8.69 26.05
N ASN A 258 1.92 -8.69 26.54
CA ASN A 258 1.48 -9.47 27.68
C ASN A 258 0.74 -10.73 27.21
N PRO A 259 1.33 -11.94 27.35
CA PRO A 259 0.72 -13.22 26.98
C PRO A 259 -0.44 -13.66 27.89
N GLU A 260 -0.60 -13.08 29.09
CA GLU A 260 -1.76 -13.39 29.95
C GLU A 260 -3.03 -12.69 29.44
N THR A 261 -2.88 -11.50 28.88
CA THR A 261 -4.01 -10.68 28.41
C THR A 261 -4.13 -10.62 26.90
N GLU A 262 -3.13 -11.12 26.17
CA GLU A 262 -2.98 -10.99 24.71
C GLU A 262 -3.15 -9.53 24.24
N ARG A 263 -2.42 -8.66 24.93
CA ARG A 263 -2.38 -7.21 24.67
C ARG A 263 -0.94 -6.77 24.44
N TRP A 264 -0.77 -5.77 23.58
CA TRP A 264 0.51 -5.09 23.41
C TRP A 264 0.38 -3.60 23.70
N SER A 265 1.50 -2.98 24.05
CA SER A 265 1.63 -1.53 24.25
C SER A 265 2.94 -1.02 23.66
N TYR A 266 2.90 0.17 23.07
CA TYR A 266 4.02 0.86 22.45
C TYR A 266 4.08 2.31 22.93
N ALA A 267 5.20 2.69 23.53
CA ALA A 267 5.41 4.02 24.09
C ALA A 267 6.23 4.86 23.11
N ALA A 268 5.56 5.52 22.16
CA ALA A 268 6.22 6.21 21.03
C ALA A 268 7.24 7.26 21.51
N GLY A 269 8.50 7.09 21.11
CA GLY A 269 9.61 7.97 21.45
C GLY A 269 10.15 7.81 22.87
N ALA A 270 9.60 6.89 23.66
CA ALA A 270 10.13 6.56 24.98
C ALA A 270 11.19 5.46 24.86
N THR A 271 12.42 5.81 25.21
CA THR A 271 13.54 4.87 25.30
C THR A 271 13.68 4.21 26.69
N THR A 272 12.81 4.58 27.64
CA THR A 272 12.80 4.06 29.02
C THR A 272 11.54 3.25 29.31
N PRO A 273 11.65 1.99 29.77
CA PRO A 273 10.48 1.18 30.15
C PRO A 273 9.62 1.85 31.22
N GLY A 274 8.31 1.97 30.97
CA GLY A 274 7.34 2.52 31.92
C GLY A 274 7.22 4.04 31.95
N ALA A 275 7.85 4.77 31.02
CA ALA A 275 7.59 6.20 30.86
C ALA A 275 6.10 6.45 30.50
N PRO A 276 5.44 7.47 31.07
CA PRO A 276 4.10 7.87 30.63
C PRO A 276 4.16 8.37 29.18
N THR A 277 3.32 7.80 28.30
CA THR A 277 3.25 8.20 26.90
C THR A 277 1.82 8.22 26.39
N ASP A 278 1.53 9.11 25.44
CA ASP A 278 0.37 9.01 24.53
C ASP A 278 0.61 7.88 23.49
N GLY A 279 0.96 6.69 24.00
CA GLY A 279 1.39 5.52 23.23
C GLY A 279 0.23 4.76 22.60
N TRP A 280 0.55 3.74 21.81
CA TRP A 280 -0.44 2.84 21.22
C TRP A 280 -0.59 1.58 22.04
N GLU A 281 -1.80 1.02 22.01
CA GLU A 281 -2.08 -0.29 22.57
C GLU A 281 -3.02 -1.05 21.65
N GLY A 282 -2.98 -2.37 21.74
CA GLY A 282 -3.79 -3.21 20.90
C GLY A 282 -3.78 -4.67 21.34
N GLY A 283 -4.35 -5.52 20.50
CA GLY A 283 -4.48 -6.95 20.75
C GLY A 283 -4.39 -7.72 19.44
N LYS A 284 -5.15 -8.81 19.35
CA LYS A 284 -5.34 -9.57 18.11
C LYS A 284 -5.69 -8.65 16.93
N ALA A 285 -5.12 -8.95 15.76
CA ALA A 285 -5.35 -8.23 14.51
C ALA A 285 -4.93 -6.74 14.50
N THR A 286 -4.14 -6.28 15.47
CA THR A 286 -3.57 -4.92 15.47
C THR A 286 -2.04 -4.92 15.56
N ILE A 287 -1.42 -6.07 15.33
CA ILE A 287 0.03 -6.25 15.18
C ILE A 287 0.26 -7.38 14.17
N ASP A 288 1.15 -7.19 13.20
CA ASP A 288 1.51 -8.22 12.22
C ASP A 288 3.00 -8.19 11.85
N LEU A 289 3.46 -9.29 11.27
CA LEU A 289 4.76 -9.37 10.62
C LEU A 289 4.56 -9.52 9.12
N THR A 290 5.36 -8.79 8.35
CA THR A 290 5.48 -9.01 6.91
C THR A 290 6.87 -9.56 6.59
N PRO A 291 6.99 -10.82 6.14
CA PRO A 291 8.27 -11.41 5.76
C PRO A 291 8.90 -10.68 4.57
N MET A 292 10.21 -10.46 4.57
CA MET A 292 10.91 -9.87 3.42
C MET A 292 10.78 -10.72 2.14
N ALA A 293 10.65 -12.05 2.29
CA ALA A 293 10.44 -12.98 1.19
C ALA A 293 9.09 -12.78 0.46
N ALA A 294 8.11 -12.11 1.08
CA ALA A 294 6.83 -11.78 0.42
C ALA A 294 6.97 -10.61 -0.58
N ARG A 295 8.12 -9.93 -0.60
CA ARG A 295 8.38 -8.71 -1.39
C ARG A 295 9.30 -8.99 -2.58
N SER A 296 9.06 -10.10 -3.28
CA SER A 296 9.82 -10.44 -4.50
C SER A 296 9.37 -9.57 -5.68
N VAL A 297 10.32 -9.18 -6.51
CA VAL A 297 10.09 -8.47 -7.77
C VAL A 297 10.88 -9.14 -8.91
N PRO A 298 10.38 -9.11 -10.16
CA PRO A 298 9.08 -8.59 -10.55
C PRO A 298 7.91 -9.45 -10.02
N THR A 299 6.76 -8.83 -9.82
CA THR A 299 5.51 -9.47 -9.41
C THR A 299 4.40 -9.17 -10.41
N SER A 300 3.24 -9.81 -10.23
CA SER A 300 2.05 -9.55 -11.03
C SER A 300 1.53 -8.12 -10.84
N ALA A 301 1.36 -7.37 -11.94
CA ALA A 301 0.75 -6.04 -11.89
C ALA A 301 -0.77 -6.12 -11.61
N PRO A 302 -1.30 -5.39 -10.60
CA PRO A 302 -2.73 -5.42 -10.28
C PRO A 302 -3.61 -4.81 -11.37
N PHE A 303 -3.06 -3.90 -12.17
CA PHE A 303 -3.73 -3.16 -13.25
C PHE A 303 -3.56 -3.79 -14.64
N ALA A 304 -2.67 -4.77 -14.79
CA ALA A 304 -2.44 -5.42 -16.07
C ALA A 304 -3.64 -6.30 -16.47
N ASP A 305 -3.68 -6.75 -17.72
CA ASP A 305 -4.74 -7.66 -18.17
C ASP A 305 -4.48 -9.11 -17.75
N SER A 306 -5.48 -9.98 -17.91
CA SER A 306 -5.42 -11.40 -17.48
C SER A 306 -4.25 -12.19 -18.05
N ALA A 307 -3.76 -11.84 -19.23
CA ALA A 307 -2.68 -12.57 -19.92
C ALA A 307 -1.30 -12.10 -19.44
N THR A 308 -1.18 -10.82 -19.09
CA THR A 308 0.06 -10.18 -18.61
C THR A 308 0.15 -10.10 -17.08
N LYS A 309 -0.95 -10.37 -16.36
CA LYS A 309 -1.04 -10.46 -14.89
C LYS A 309 -0.21 -11.57 -14.25
N GLY A 310 0.69 -12.24 -14.95
CA GLY A 310 1.52 -13.34 -14.43
C GLY A 310 0.72 -14.57 -13.97
N THR A 311 1.41 -15.68 -13.73
CA THR A 311 0.81 -16.95 -13.24
C THR A 311 0.46 -16.93 -11.75
N VAL A 312 0.76 -15.84 -11.03
CA VAL A 312 0.52 -15.66 -9.58
C VAL A 312 -0.70 -14.76 -9.30
N ALA A 313 -1.25 -14.08 -10.32
CA ALA A 313 -2.55 -13.45 -10.14
C ALA A 313 -3.61 -14.54 -9.98
N VAL A 314 -4.21 -14.60 -8.80
CA VAL A 314 -5.42 -15.40 -8.57
C VAL A 314 -6.47 -14.86 -9.52
N ARG A 315 -6.81 -15.64 -10.56
CA ARG A 315 -7.90 -15.31 -11.46
C ARG A 315 -9.16 -15.12 -10.63
N GLY A 316 -9.97 -14.13 -10.98
CA GLY A 316 -11.20 -13.85 -10.24
C GLY A 316 -11.02 -12.86 -9.08
N LEU A 317 -9.88 -12.19 -8.92
CA LEU A 317 -9.78 -11.08 -7.96
C LEU A 317 -10.27 -9.74 -8.55
N SER A 318 -10.88 -8.94 -7.66
CA SER A 318 -11.02 -7.49 -7.81
C SER A 318 -10.15 -6.81 -6.75
N ASN A 319 -9.29 -5.90 -7.18
CA ASN A 319 -8.44 -5.11 -6.29
C ASN A 319 -8.93 -3.67 -6.29
N LEU A 320 -9.36 -3.16 -5.14
CA LEU A 320 -9.65 -1.76 -4.96
C LEU A 320 -8.47 -1.08 -4.28
N LEU A 321 -8.15 0.12 -4.77
CA LEU A 321 -7.22 1.03 -4.12
C LEU A 321 -7.96 2.33 -3.83
N VAL A 322 -7.97 2.72 -2.56
CA VAL A 322 -8.57 3.97 -2.09
C VAL A 322 -7.48 4.82 -1.49
N THR A 323 -7.37 6.09 -1.89
CA THR A 323 -6.31 7.00 -1.46
C THR A 323 -6.83 8.42 -1.29
N SER A 324 -6.06 9.22 -0.56
CA SER A 324 -6.23 10.67 -0.49
C SER A 324 -4.89 11.38 -0.65
N ALA A 325 -4.89 12.45 -1.44
CA ALA A 325 -3.76 13.38 -1.55
C ALA A 325 -3.63 14.29 -0.31
N ASP A 326 -4.62 14.26 0.59
CA ASP A 326 -4.61 15.03 1.82
C ASP A 326 -3.97 14.21 2.94
N PRO A 327 -2.83 14.67 3.51
CA PRO A 327 -2.15 13.96 4.58
C PRO A 327 -3.02 13.74 5.82
N ASP A 328 -4.09 14.53 6.01
CA ASP A 328 -4.94 14.54 7.18
C ASP A 328 -6.28 13.80 6.98
N THR A 329 -6.43 13.00 5.92
CA THR A 329 -7.69 12.32 5.61
C THR A 329 -7.57 10.80 5.70
N LEU A 330 -8.28 10.20 6.65
CA LEU A 330 -8.47 8.75 6.68
C LEU A 330 -9.46 8.36 5.59
N VAL A 331 -9.09 7.39 4.76
CA VAL A 331 -9.98 6.84 3.73
C VAL A 331 -10.26 5.36 3.93
N GLY A 332 -11.40 4.91 3.44
CA GLY A 332 -11.79 3.50 3.40
C GLY A 332 -13.04 3.30 2.57
N VAL A 333 -13.71 2.15 2.76
CA VAL A 333 -14.97 1.85 2.09
C VAL A 333 -15.98 1.25 3.05
N THR A 334 -17.24 1.49 2.78
CA THR A 334 -18.33 0.67 3.30
C THR A 334 -18.65 -0.39 2.25
N LEU A 335 -18.32 -1.65 2.52
CA LEU A 335 -18.64 -2.76 1.63
C LEU A 335 -20.08 -3.22 1.84
N THR A 336 -20.78 -3.52 0.76
CA THR A 336 -22.09 -4.18 0.79
C THR A 336 -21.98 -5.52 0.08
N ILE A 337 -22.17 -6.62 0.82
CA ILE A 337 -22.04 -7.99 0.30
C ILE A 337 -23.26 -8.78 0.74
N ALA A 338 -24.00 -9.36 -0.21
CA ALA A 338 -25.23 -10.13 0.04
C ALA A 338 -26.27 -9.38 0.91
N GLY A 339 -26.31 -8.05 0.82
CA GLY A 339 -27.21 -7.18 1.60
C GLY A 339 -26.68 -6.76 2.98
N GLU A 340 -25.56 -7.33 3.43
CA GLU A 340 -24.88 -6.96 4.67
C GLU A 340 -23.83 -5.88 4.43
N THR A 341 -23.61 -5.03 5.44
CA THR A 341 -22.71 -3.88 5.37
C THR A 341 -21.50 -4.03 6.29
N TYR A 342 -20.31 -3.73 5.79
CA TYR A 342 -19.04 -3.84 6.51
C TYR A 342 -18.25 -2.52 6.41
N ASP A 343 -17.99 -1.84 7.53
CA ASP A 343 -17.17 -0.62 7.56
C ASP A 343 -15.69 -1.00 7.69
N THR A 344 -14.92 -0.81 6.61
CA THR A 344 -13.50 -1.17 6.57
C THR A 344 -12.61 -0.21 7.35
N THR A 345 -13.15 0.93 7.81
CA THR A 345 -12.43 1.87 8.68
C THR A 345 -12.51 1.49 10.16
N ASP A 346 -13.39 0.55 10.52
CA ASP A 346 -13.49 0.00 11.87
C ASP A 346 -12.62 -1.27 11.96
N PRO A 347 -11.52 -1.25 12.73
CA PRO A 347 -10.63 -2.40 12.85
C PRO A 347 -11.27 -3.61 13.55
N SER A 348 -12.44 -3.44 14.18
CA SER A 348 -13.20 -4.54 14.78
C SER A 348 -14.14 -5.25 13.80
N THR A 349 -14.30 -4.73 12.59
CA THR A 349 -15.16 -5.33 11.55
C THR A 349 -14.64 -6.70 11.14
N VAL A 350 -15.46 -7.73 11.35
CA VAL A 350 -15.20 -9.08 10.84
C VAL A 350 -15.70 -9.17 9.40
N LEU A 351 -14.78 -9.34 8.46
CA LEU A 351 -15.07 -9.43 7.03
C LEU A 351 -15.41 -10.87 6.62
N PRO A 352 -16.24 -11.06 5.58
CA PRO A 352 -16.55 -12.39 5.06
C PRO A 352 -15.33 -13.02 4.38
N GLU A 353 -15.37 -14.34 4.20
CA GLU A 353 -14.35 -15.07 3.46
C GLU A 353 -14.21 -14.53 2.03
N GLY A 354 -12.97 -14.47 1.53
CA GLY A 354 -12.66 -13.90 0.22
C GLY A 354 -12.49 -12.39 0.21
N VAL A 355 -12.62 -11.69 1.34
CA VAL A 355 -12.34 -10.25 1.45
C VAL A 355 -11.12 -10.00 2.33
N ILE A 356 -10.16 -9.26 1.80
CA ILE A 356 -8.97 -8.80 2.50
C ILE A 356 -8.94 -7.28 2.46
N VAL A 357 -8.78 -6.64 3.62
CA VAL A 357 -8.65 -5.19 3.75
C VAL A 357 -7.36 -4.90 4.47
N ARG A 358 -6.50 -4.06 3.90
CA ARG A 358 -5.27 -3.60 4.56
C ARG A 358 -5.12 -2.09 4.43
N PRO A 359 -5.03 -1.35 5.56
CA PRO A 359 -4.62 0.04 5.54
C PRO A 359 -3.18 0.17 5.01
N LEU A 360 -2.93 1.20 4.19
CA LEU A 360 -1.57 1.53 3.77
C LEU A 360 -0.83 2.21 4.93
N LEU A 361 0.38 1.74 5.22
CA LEU A 361 1.21 2.18 6.34
C LEU A 361 1.93 3.50 6.00
N GLY A 362 1.93 4.47 6.92
CA GLY A 362 2.46 5.82 6.73
C GLY A 362 2.99 6.50 8.01
N ALA A 363 3.36 7.79 7.91
CA ALA A 363 3.94 8.63 8.98
C ALA A 363 2.96 9.15 10.04
N GLY A 364 1.68 9.26 9.68
CA GLY A 364 0.65 9.78 10.57
C GLY A 364 -0.27 8.67 11.06
N LEU A 365 -0.82 8.85 12.26
CA LEU A 365 -1.76 7.96 12.93
C LEU A 365 -3.15 7.83 12.22
N SER A 366 -3.22 7.86 10.89
CA SER A 366 -4.28 7.30 10.01
C SER A 366 -3.67 7.02 8.62
N GLY A 367 -3.91 5.84 8.02
CA GLY A 367 -3.45 5.57 6.64
C GLY A 367 -4.16 6.49 5.62
N ASN A 368 -3.43 7.10 4.68
CA ASN A 368 -4.02 7.87 3.57
C ASN A 368 -4.37 6.98 2.37
N GLY A 369 -4.44 5.68 2.60
CA GLY A 369 -4.98 4.76 1.65
C GLY A 369 -5.27 3.40 2.24
N MET A 370 -5.93 2.59 1.45
CA MET A 370 -6.37 1.25 1.80
C MET A 370 -6.44 0.41 0.54
N THR A 371 -6.03 -0.86 0.65
CA THR A 371 -6.29 -1.88 -0.36
C THR A 371 -7.45 -2.76 0.09
N VAL A 372 -8.34 -3.10 -0.85
CA VAL A 372 -9.36 -4.13 -0.65
C VAL A 372 -9.22 -5.16 -1.76
N THR A 373 -9.00 -6.42 -1.40
CA THR A 373 -8.97 -7.54 -2.34
C THR A 373 -10.23 -8.37 -2.15
N VAL A 374 -10.95 -8.63 -3.23
CA VAL A 374 -12.18 -9.43 -3.23
C VAL A 374 -12.04 -10.60 -4.19
N ASP A 375 -12.18 -11.82 -3.68
CA ASP A 375 -12.32 -13.04 -4.47
C ASP A 375 -13.75 -13.15 -5.02
N ARG A 376 -13.90 -13.02 -6.34
CA ARG A 376 -15.20 -13.04 -7.05
C ARG A 376 -15.82 -14.43 -7.15
N ASP A 377 -15.10 -15.50 -6.82
CA ASP A 377 -15.70 -16.82 -6.70
C ASP A 377 -16.42 -17.00 -5.37
N LEU A 378 -15.91 -16.37 -4.30
CA LEU A 378 -16.51 -16.36 -2.96
C LEU A 378 -17.52 -15.22 -2.77
N VAL A 379 -17.22 -14.04 -3.32
CA VAL A 379 -18.01 -12.81 -3.26
C VAL A 379 -18.33 -12.36 -4.69
N PRO A 380 -19.35 -12.95 -5.33
CA PRO A 380 -19.63 -12.73 -6.74
C PRO A 380 -20.19 -11.34 -7.04
N GLU A 381 -20.77 -10.66 -6.06
CA GLU A 381 -21.30 -9.31 -6.23
C GLU A 381 -21.01 -8.51 -4.96
N PHE A 382 -20.55 -7.27 -5.12
CA PHE A 382 -20.34 -6.36 -4.00
C PHE A 382 -20.53 -4.91 -4.39
N GLY A 383 -21.02 -4.12 -3.43
CA GLY A 383 -20.96 -2.66 -3.46
C GLY A 383 -19.78 -2.17 -2.62
N ALA A 384 -19.19 -1.05 -3.00
CA ALA A 384 -18.18 -0.34 -2.23
C ALA A 384 -18.46 1.16 -2.27
N ASP A 385 -18.81 1.72 -1.12
CA ASP A 385 -19.01 3.16 -0.99
C ASP A 385 -17.80 3.81 -0.34
N GLY A 386 -17.19 4.76 -1.02
CA GLY A 386 -16.05 5.53 -0.52
C GLY A 386 -16.37 6.25 0.79
N VAL A 387 -15.48 6.11 1.76
CA VAL A 387 -15.53 6.79 3.06
C VAL A 387 -14.27 7.63 3.20
N ALA A 388 -14.44 8.88 3.63
CA ALA A 388 -13.33 9.70 4.10
C ALA A 388 -13.69 10.41 5.39
N ARG A 389 -12.71 10.51 6.30
CA ARG A 389 -12.81 11.17 7.60
C ARG A 389 -11.56 12.04 7.80
N SER A 390 -11.69 13.35 7.73
CA SER A 390 -10.62 14.28 8.15
C SER A 390 -10.36 14.19 9.65
N ARG A 391 -9.08 14.35 10.00
CA ARG A 391 -8.50 14.21 11.34
C ARG A 391 -8.59 15.47 12.21
N THR A 392 -8.74 16.65 11.61
CA THR A 392 -8.54 17.93 12.34
C THR A 392 -9.84 18.66 12.66
N THR A 393 -10.82 18.66 11.76
CA THR A 393 -12.16 19.25 11.98
C THR A 393 -13.20 18.59 11.07
N ALA A 394 -14.49 18.69 11.43
CA ALA A 394 -15.60 18.29 10.56
C ALA A 394 -15.59 19.05 9.22
N GLU A 395 -15.24 20.35 9.22
CA GLU A 395 -15.17 21.18 8.00
C GLU A 395 -14.05 20.75 7.03
N ALA A 396 -12.95 20.18 7.54
CA ALA A 396 -11.88 19.62 6.70
C ALA A 396 -12.29 18.29 6.04
N GLN A 397 -13.31 17.58 6.56
CA GLN A 397 -13.87 16.36 5.94
C GLN A 397 -14.55 16.68 4.60
N ASP A 398 -14.98 17.93 4.42
CA ASP A 398 -15.93 18.34 3.40
C ASP A 398 -15.29 18.64 2.04
N ASN A 399 -13.97 18.52 1.90
CA ASN A 399 -13.24 18.88 0.66
C ASN A 399 -11.92 18.12 0.44
N ALA A 400 -11.70 17.03 1.17
CA ALA A 400 -10.50 16.22 1.01
C ALA A 400 -10.50 15.53 -0.35
N ASP A 401 -9.33 15.48 -0.99
CA ASP A 401 -9.17 14.76 -2.24
C ASP A 401 -9.37 13.26 -2.01
N PHE A 402 -10.11 12.61 -2.91
CA PHE A 402 -10.45 11.20 -2.80
C PHE A 402 -10.31 10.52 -4.14
N THR A 403 -9.49 9.49 -4.19
CA THR A 403 -9.34 8.63 -5.35
C THR A 403 -9.71 7.20 -4.97
N MET A 404 -10.62 6.60 -5.73
CA MET A 404 -10.97 5.20 -5.60
C MET A 404 -10.87 4.54 -6.96
N SER A 405 -10.21 3.40 -7.03
CA SER A 405 -10.08 2.62 -8.25
C SER A 405 -10.37 1.15 -8.01
N ILE A 406 -10.73 0.45 -9.07
CA ILE A 406 -10.92 -0.99 -9.09
C ILE A 406 -10.26 -1.57 -10.34
N ASP A 407 -9.44 -2.59 -10.11
CA ASP A 407 -8.86 -3.43 -11.15
C ASP A 407 -9.46 -4.82 -11.05
N SER A 408 -10.14 -5.26 -12.10
CA SER A 408 -10.72 -6.59 -12.18
C SER A 408 -10.14 -7.34 -13.35
N ASP A 409 -9.90 -8.64 -13.16
CA ASP A 409 -9.38 -9.46 -14.25
C ASP A 409 -10.35 -9.46 -15.46
N GLY A 410 -9.79 -9.26 -16.66
CA GLY A 410 -10.55 -9.17 -17.92
C GLY A 410 -11.36 -7.89 -18.14
N ALA A 411 -11.27 -6.90 -17.25
CA ALA A 411 -12.01 -5.64 -17.35
C ALA A 411 -11.08 -4.42 -17.32
N PRO A 412 -11.54 -3.24 -17.80
CA PRO A 412 -10.81 -2.00 -17.64
C PRO A 412 -10.56 -1.65 -16.17
N ARG A 413 -9.46 -0.95 -15.90
CA ARG A 413 -9.32 -0.21 -14.64
C ARG A 413 -10.35 0.92 -14.65
N VAL A 414 -11.13 1.02 -13.58
CA VAL A 414 -12.07 2.12 -13.36
C VAL A 414 -11.57 2.95 -12.19
N THR A 415 -11.30 4.23 -12.42
CA THR A 415 -10.83 5.18 -11.40
C THR A 415 -11.82 6.32 -11.30
N VAL A 416 -12.25 6.67 -10.09
CA VAL A 416 -12.97 7.91 -9.78
C VAL A 416 -12.08 8.82 -8.94
N ARG A 417 -11.96 10.08 -9.35
CA ARG A 417 -11.31 11.16 -8.60
C ARG A 417 -12.34 12.22 -8.28
N THR A 418 -12.47 12.57 -7.01
CA THR A 418 -13.44 13.56 -6.54
C THR A 418 -12.96 14.18 -5.23
N LYS A 419 -13.82 14.97 -4.60
CA LYS A 419 -13.67 15.43 -3.23
C LYS A 419 -14.76 14.84 -2.36
N THR A 420 -14.44 14.52 -1.12
CA THR A 420 -15.42 13.99 -0.18
C THR A 420 -16.41 15.06 0.27
N GLY A 421 -17.63 14.65 0.63
CA GLY A 421 -18.73 15.55 0.97
C GLY A 421 -19.25 15.41 2.42
N PRO A 422 -19.98 16.42 2.93
CA PRO A 422 -20.39 16.58 4.33
C PRO A 422 -21.43 15.58 4.84
N ARG A 423 -21.85 14.61 4.01
CA ARG A 423 -23.00 13.77 4.31
C ARG A 423 -22.71 12.30 4.02
N PRO A 424 -23.30 11.38 4.81
CA PRO A 424 -23.22 9.93 4.57
C PRO A 424 -23.72 9.48 3.19
N ASP A 425 -24.50 10.31 2.48
CA ASP A 425 -25.04 10.06 1.13
C ASP A 425 -24.16 10.61 -0.01
N SER A 426 -23.08 11.32 0.31
CA SER A 426 -22.16 11.93 -0.65
C SER A 426 -20.92 11.06 -0.86
N LYS A 427 -21.14 9.81 -1.28
CA LYS A 427 -20.09 8.80 -1.48
C LYS A 427 -19.91 8.44 -2.95
N SER A 428 -18.67 8.17 -3.34
CA SER A 428 -18.40 7.44 -4.59
C SER A 428 -18.82 5.99 -4.41
N THR A 429 -19.71 5.49 -5.24
CA THR A 429 -20.22 4.11 -5.17
C THR A 429 -19.68 3.31 -6.33
N PHE A 430 -19.04 2.17 -6.06
CA PHE A 430 -18.85 1.11 -7.03
C PHE A 430 -19.82 -0.04 -6.75
N LYS A 431 -20.36 -0.63 -7.81
CA LYS A 431 -20.96 -1.98 -7.74
C LYS A 431 -20.26 -2.85 -8.76
N ALA A 432 -19.72 -3.97 -8.30
CA ALA A 432 -19.00 -4.91 -9.13
C ALA A 432 -19.68 -6.27 -9.13
N ASP A 433 -19.63 -6.95 -10.28
CA ASP A 433 -20.20 -8.29 -10.46
C ASP A 433 -19.13 -9.36 -10.72
N LYS A 434 -19.60 -10.61 -10.84
CA LYS A 434 -18.75 -11.78 -11.03
C LYS A 434 -18.05 -11.77 -12.37
N GLN A 435 -18.48 -10.98 -13.34
CA GLN A 435 -17.87 -10.83 -14.67
C GLN A 435 -16.86 -9.68 -14.71
N GLY A 436 -16.78 -8.86 -13.66
CA GLY A 436 -15.89 -7.71 -13.59
C GLY A 436 -16.51 -6.46 -14.20
N GLN A 437 -17.82 -6.45 -14.45
CA GLN A 437 -18.54 -5.22 -14.77
C GLN A 437 -18.55 -4.33 -13.53
N VAL A 438 -18.36 -3.03 -13.73
CA VAL A 438 -18.36 -2.03 -12.67
C VAL A 438 -19.35 -0.92 -13.02
N GLU A 439 -20.35 -0.72 -12.18
CA GLU A 439 -21.11 0.52 -12.11
C GLU A 439 -20.36 1.49 -11.20
N VAL A 440 -20.10 2.72 -11.67
CA VAL A 440 -19.52 3.80 -10.87
C VAL A 440 -20.43 5.01 -10.86
N ALA A 441 -20.83 5.42 -9.66
CA ALA A 441 -21.58 6.64 -9.39
C ALA A 441 -20.76 7.53 -8.44
N PRO A 442 -20.20 8.65 -8.92
CA PRO A 442 -19.58 9.62 -8.04
C PRO A 442 -20.60 10.31 -7.12
N PRO A 443 -20.14 11.00 -6.05
CA PRO A 443 -21.03 11.68 -5.13
C PRO A 443 -21.85 12.78 -5.83
N PRO A 444 -23.18 12.82 -5.64
CA PRO A 444 -24.01 13.91 -6.17
C PRO A 444 -23.60 15.28 -5.59
N GLY A 445 -23.75 16.33 -6.40
CA GLY A 445 -23.42 17.71 -6.07
C GLY A 445 -21.92 18.00 -6.00
N ARG A 446 -21.07 17.09 -6.46
CA ARG A 446 -19.61 17.22 -6.40
C ARG A 446 -18.98 17.06 -7.77
N GLU A 447 -17.93 17.84 -8.00
CA GLU A 447 -17.09 17.63 -9.17
C GLU A 447 -16.38 16.28 -9.03
N ALA A 448 -16.55 15.44 -10.04
CA ALA A 448 -15.89 14.16 -10.13
C ALA A 448 -15.39 13.93 -11.55
N ARG A 449 -14.34 13.14 -11.67
CA ARG A 449 -13.82 12.67 -12.94
C ARG A 449 -13.71 11.15 -12.88
N VAL A 450 -14.16 10.49 -13.94
CA VAL A 450 -13.98 9.05 -14.12
C VAL A 450 -12.93 8.86 -15.22
N ASN A 451 -11.96 8.01 -14.92
CA ASN A 451 -10.98 7.53 -15.86
C ASN A 451 -11.13 6.01 -16.03
N LEU A 452 -11.18 5.58 -17.28
CA LEU A 452 -11.33 4.19 -17.71
C LEU A 452 -10.09 3.84 -18.54
N ALA A 453 -9.30 2.86 -18.09
CA ALA A 453 -8.14 2.39 -18.85
C ALA A 453 -8.32 0.94 -19.31
N ASN A 454 -8.20 0.72 -20.61
CA ASN A 454 -8.32 -0.58 -21.24
C ASN A 454 -7.17 -0.79 -22.25
N GLY A 455 -6.18 -1.60 -21.88
CA GLY A 455 -4.98 -1.80 -22.71
C GLY A 455 -4.31 -0.47 -23.04
N ALA A 456 -4.03 -0.25 -24.32
CA ALA A 456 -3.39 0.96 -24.86
C ALA A 456 -4.35 2.17 -25.01
N SER A 457 -5.57 2.11 -24.48
CA SER A 457 -6.53 3.21 -24.58
C SER A 457 -7.04 3.64 -23.22
N SER A 458 -7.24 4.95 -23.07
CA SER A 458 -7.93 5.51 -21.91
C SER A 458 -9.06 6.44 -22.32
N PHE A 459 -10.03 6.59 -21.42
CA PHE A 459 -11.08 7.59 -21.50
C PHE A 459 -11.21 8.30 -20.15
N ASP A 460 -11.15 9.62 -20.17
CA ASP A 460 -11.08 10.46 -19.00
C ASP A 460 -12.05 11.63 -19.15
N ALA A 461 -13.07 11.70 -18.31
CA ALA A 461 -14.13 12.69 -18.44
C ALA A 461 -14.63 13.21 -17.08
N PRO A 462 -14.96 14.51 -16.96
CA PRO A 462 -15.82 14.99 -15.88
C PRO A 462 -17.16 14.25 -15.93
N VAL A 463 -17.67 13.87 -14.77
CA VAL A 463 -18.98 13.23 -14.65
C VAL A 463 -20.03 14.31 -14.45
N PRO A 464 -21.06 14.40 -15.30
CA PRO A 464 -22.22 15.25 -15.05
C PRO A 464 -22.85 14.91 -13.69
N ASP A 465 -23.35 15.92 -12.99
CA ASP A 465 -23.93 15.73 -11.65
C ASP A 465 -25.04 14.66 -11.65
N GLY A 466 -24.96 13.73 -10.69
CA GLY A 466 -25.83 12.54 -10.57
C GLY A 466 -25.65 11.48 -11.68
N GLY A 467 -24.67 11.63 -12.56
CA GLY A 467 -24.38 10.69 -13.64
C GLY A 467 -23.70 9.42 -13.16
N THR A 468 -23.96 8.30 -13.85
CA THR A 468 -23.40 6.98 -13.53
C THR A 468 -22.81 6.34 -14.78
N PHE A 469 -21.61 5.77 -14.68
CA PHE A 469 -21.03 4.94 -15.74
C PHE A 469 -21.22 3.46 -15.44
N ASN A 470 -21.50 2.68 -16.49
CA ASN A 470 -21.54 1.23 -16.45
C ASN A 470 -20.46 0.69 -17.38
N VAL A 471 -19.42 0.10 -16.82
CA VAL A 471 -18.22 -0.35 -17.55
C VAL A 471 -18.21 -1.87 -17.58
N GLY A 472 -18.45 -2.46 -18.74
CA GLY A 472 -18.46 -3.90 -18.90
C GLY A 472 -17.06 -4.50 -19.12
N PRO A 473 -16.92 -5.82 -18.92
CA PRO A 473 -15.68 -6.53 -19.22
C PRO A 473 -15.38 -6.52 -20.72
N ASN A 474 -14.12 -6.83 -21.05
CA ASN A 474 -13.70 -6.89 -22.43
C ASN A 474 -14.45 -7.98 -23.22
N ASN A 475 -14.96 -7.61 -24.40
CA ASN A 475 -15.51 -8.58 -25.33
C ASN A 475 -14.39 -9.40 -26.00
N ARG A 476 -14.73 -10.35 -26.87
CA ARG A 476 -13.76 -11.18 -27.60
C ARG A 476 -12.80 -10.41 -28.51
N ARG A 477 -13.08 -9.15 -28.81
CA ARG A 477 -12.22 -8.24 -29.58
C ARG A 477 -11.38 -7.33 -28.69
N GLY A 478 -11.44 -7.48 -27.37
CA GLY A 478 -10.78 -6.60 -26.42
C GLY A 478 -11.44 -5.23 -26.29
N GLU A 479 -12.69 -5.05 -26.70
CA GLU A 479 -13.38 -3.77 -26.53
C GLU A 479 -14.22 -3.81 -25.24
N ALA A 480 -14.06 -2.78 -24.41
CA ALA A 480 -14.88 -2.59 -23.22
C ALA A 480 -16.11 -1.74 -23.55
N PRO A 481 -17.34 -2.26 -23.38
CA PRO A 481 -18.55 -1.44 -23.53
C PRO A 481 -18.71 -0.50 -22.33
N VAL A 482 -19.03 0.76 -22.62
CA VAL A 482 -19.27 1.80 -21.61
C VAL A 482 -20.66 2.39 -21.84
N GLY A 483 -21.54 2.24 -20.86
CA GLY A 483 -22.81 2.94 -20.78
C GLY A 483 -22.72 4.16 -19.86
N PHE A 484 -23.56 5.15 -20.10
CA PHE A 484 -23.72 6.31 -19.22
C PHE A 484 -25.20 6.58 -18.98
N ALA A 485 -25.59 6.77 -17.72
CA ALA A 485 -26.92 7.20 -17.33
C ALA A 485 -26.83 8.60 -16.70
N ASN A 486 -27.77 9.48 -17.05
CA ASN A 486 -27.87 10.81 -16.45
C ASN A 486 -28.52 10.74 -15.05
N SER A 487 -28.67 11.90 -14.40
CA SER A 487 -29.26 12.02 -13.06
C SER A 487 -30.73 11.58 -12.96
N GLU A 488 -31.44 11.47 -14.09
CA GLU A 488 -32.81 10.92 -14.14
C GLU A 488 -32.83 9.39 -14.35
N GLY A 489 -31.65 8.76 -14.42
CA GLY A 489 -31.51 7.33 -14.74
C GLY A 489 -31.74 7.02 -16.22
N GLN A 490 -31.84 8.03 -17.09
CA GLN A 490 -32.01 7.82 -18.53
C GLN A 490 -30.68 7.43 -19.16
N GLN A 491 -30.69 6.29 -19.84
CA GLN A 491 -29.55 5.78 -20.58
C GLN A 491 -29.23 6.68 -21.77
N GLN A 492 -27.98 7.12 -21.83
CA GLN A 492 -27.41 7.87 -22.95
C GLN A 492 -26.75 6.91 -23.94
N PRO A 493 -26.42 7.35 -25.17
CA PRO A 493 -25.65 6.55 -26.10
C PRO A 493 -24.32 6.08 -25.48
N GLY A 494 -24.14 4.76 -25.42
CA GLY A 494 -22.90 4.15 -24.96
C GLY A 494 -21.79 4.19 -26.01
N PHE A 495 -20.57 3.93 -25.59
CA PHE A 495 -19.39 3.82 -26.48
C PHE A 495 -18.55 2.60 -26.12
N ARG A 496 -17.48 2.38 -26.88
CA ARG A 496 -16.53 1.30 -26.63
C ARG A 496 -15.12 1.86 -26.52
N ILE A 497 -14.35 1.34 -25.58
CA ILE A 497 -12.93 1.64 -25.44
C ILE A 497 -12.16 0.42 -25.96
N PRO A 498 -11.45 0.52 -27.10
CA PRO A 498 -10.70 -0.59 -27.65
C PRO A 498 -9.44 -0.84 -26.80
N ARG A 499 -9.06 -2.10 -26.59
CA ARG A 499 -7.81 -2.46 -25.90
C ARG A 499 -6.56 -2.08 -26.69
N GLU A 500 -6.64 -2.16 -28.02
CA GLU A 500 -5.54 -1.84 -28.93
C GLU A 500 -6.01 -0.81 -29.94
N ASN A 501 -5.11 0.09 -30.36
CA ASN A 501 -5.42 1.08 -31.38
C ASN A 501 -4.90 0.61 -32.75
N PRO A 502 -5.59 0.95 -33.86
CA PRO A 502 -5.18 0.52 -35.21
C PRO A 502 -3.74 0.90 -35.58
N ASP A 503 -3.26 2.02 -35.05
CA ASP A 503 -1.91 2.54 -35.29
C ASP A 503 -0.87 1.96 -34.30
N GLY A 504 -1.29 1.05 -33.40
CA GLY A 504 -0.46 0.40 -32.38
C GLY A 504 -0.14 1.28 -31.15
N GLY A 505 -0.26 2.60 -31.26
CA GLY A 505 0.11 3.53 -30.19
C GLY A 505 -0.90 3.63 -29.04
N VAL A 506 -0.45 4.25 -27.95
CA VAL A 506 -1.31 4.60 -26.81
C VAL A 506 -2.17 5.81 -27.14
N VAL A 507 -3.47 5.75 -26.81
CA VAL A 507 -4.43 6.84 -27.05
C VAL A 507 -5.12 7.23 -25.75
N ASP A 508 -4.90 8.48 -25.34
CA ASP A 508 -5.60 9.10 -24.22
C ASP A 508 -6.77 9.96 -24.71
N SER A 509 -7.97 9.52 -24.39
CA SER A 509 -9.21 10.20 -24.79
C SER A 509 -9.73 11.07 -23.66
N ARG A 510 -9.89 12.37 -23.91
CA ARG A 510 -10.55 13.31 -22.99
C ARG A 510 -11.97 13.60 -23.44
N GLY A 511 -12.94 13.14 -22.65
CA GLY A 511 -14.36 13.35 -22.90
C GLY A 511 -14.89 14.65 -22.30
N ARG A 512 -15.81 15.30 -23.00
CA ARG A 512 -16.67 16.37 -22.47
C ARG A 512 -18.12 16.04 -22.79
N PHE A 513 -18.97 15.94 -21.78
CA PHE A 513 -20.39 15.67 -21.98
C PHE A 513 -21.09 16.85 -22.67
N ASP A 514 -21.85 16.57 -23.73
CA ASP A 514 -22.74 17.51 -24.39
C ASP A 514 -24.20 17.19 -24.00
N PRO A 515 -24.85 18.03 -23.19
CA PRO A 515 -26.21 17.77 -22.71
C PRO A 515 -27.27 17.85 -23.82
N GLN A 516 -26.97 18.40 -25.00
CA GLN A 516 -27.93 18.47 -26.11
C GLN A 516 -28.03 17.16 -26.87
N SER A 517 -26.88 16.55 -27.17
CA SER A 517 -26.81 15.26 -27.86
C SER A 517 -26.90 14.08 -26.90
N GLY A 518 -26.56 14.28 -25.62
CA GLY A 518 -26.40 13.20 -24.66
C GLY A 518 -25.08 12.42 -24.84
N GLU A 519 -24.18 12.91 -25.70
CA GLU A 519 -22.93 12.22 -26.05
C GLU A 519 -21.71 12.88 -25.40
N PHE A 520 -20.60 12.14 -25.33
CA PHE A 520 -19.30 12.71 -24.98
C PHE A 520 -18.55 13.13 -26.24
N VAL A 521 -18.20 14.41 -26.33
CA VAL A 521 -17.26 14.90 -27.33
C VAL A 521 -15.85 14.52 -26.89
N VAL A 522 -15.16 13.73 -27.71
CA VAL A 522 -13.86 13.15 -27.37
C VAL A 522 -12.72 13.86 -28.09
N ASN A 523 -11.70 14.27 -27.34
CA ASN A 523 -10.43 14.71 -27.90
C ASN A 523 -9.34 13.68 -27.55
N GLN A 524 -8.70 13.13 -28.57
CA GLN A 524 -7.64 12.14 -28.41
C GLN A 524 -6.26 12.79 -28.39
N ARG A 525 -5.36 12.21 -27.61
CA ARG A 525 -3.95 12.56 -27.56
C ARG A 525 -3.11 11.28 -27.59
N PRO A 526 -1.96 11.27 -28.28
CA PRO A 526 -1.04 10.15 -28.15
C PRO A 526 -0.45 10.11 -26.74
N GLY A 527 -0.24 8.90 -26.24
CA GLY A 527 0.55 8.67 -25.03
C GLY A 527 1.98 9.19 -25.21
N ARG A 528 2.65 9.49 -24.11
CA ARG A 528 4.00 10.06 -24.13
C ARG A 528 5.01 9.04 -23.59
N PRO A 529 6.18 8.90 -24.23
CA PRO A 529 7.22 8.05 -23.70
C PRO A 529 7.76 8.61 -22.39
N ALA A 530 7.93 7.72 -21.42
CA ALA A 530 8.62 7.96 -20.16
C ALA A 530 10.00 7.29 -20.20
N GLN A 531 11.00 7.96 -19.65
CA GLN A 531 12.35 7.40 -19.54
C GLN A 531 12.34 6.20 -18.59
N VAL A 532 13.08 5.16 -18.96
CA VAL A 532 13.32 3.99 -18.10
C VAL A 532 14.82 3.88 -17.89
N ASN A 533 15.26 4.05 -16.64
CA ASN A 533 16.66 3.86 -16.29
C ASN A 533 16.95 2.37 -16.07
N GLY A 534 17.46 1.69 -17.10
CA GLY A 534 17.76 0.25 -17.03
C GLY A 534 18.71 -0.14 -15.90
N ALA A 535 19.71 0.69 -15.59
CA ALA A 535 20.63 0.40 -14.49
C ALA A 535 19.92 0.42 -13.13
N GLN A 536 19.00 1.36 -12.95
CA GLN A 536 18.18 1.45 -11.73
C GLN A 536 17.14 0.31 -11.66
N VAL A 537 16.62 -0.14 -12.80
CA VAL A 537 15.78 -1.37 -12.85
C VAL A 537 16.56 -2.58 -12.33
N ASP A 538 17.78 -2.78 -12.82
CA ASP A 538 18.64 -3.90 -12.41
C ASP A 538 19.02 -3.78 -10.93
N GLN A 539 19.32 -2.57 -10.46
CA GLN A 539 19.58 -2.27 -9.04
C GLN A 539 18.40 -2.67 -8.16
N PHE A 540 17.17 -2.20 -8.45
CA PHE A 540 16.00 -2.53 -7.66
C PHE A 540 15.69 -4.04 -7.65
N ARG A 541 15.89 -4.73 -8.78
CA ARG A 541 15.72 -6.18 -8.85
C ARG A 541 16.80 -6.95 -8.10
N ALA A 542 18.05 -6.48 -8.15
CA ALA A 542 19.13 -7.08 -7.36
C ALA A 542 18.84 -6.98 -5.86
N MET A 543 18.29 -5.84 -5.41
CA MET A 543 17.89 -5.63 -4.02
C MET A 543 16.82 -6.61 -3.49
N ALA A 544 16.06 -7.25 -4.39
CA ALA A 544 15.04 -8.23 -4.04
C ALA A 544 15.61 -9.58 -3.59
N GLY A 545 16.88 -9.86 -3.91
CA GLY A 545 17.51 -11.17 -3.77
C GLY A 545 17.11 -12.16 -4.87
N PRO A 546 17.78 -13.33 -4.97
CA PRO A 546 17.35 -14.38 -5.89
C PRO A 546 15.93 -14.84 -5.54
N ALA A 547 15.08 -15.03 -6.56
CA ALA A 547 13.78 -15.68 -6.37
C ALA A 547 14.01 -17.02 -5.65
N PRO A 548 13.20 -17.38 -4.64
CA PRO A 548 13.34 -18.69 -4.01
C PRO A 548 13.23 -19.76 -5.10
N ASP A 549 14.23 -20.63 -5.20
CA ASP A 549 14.18 -21.79 -6.07
C ASP A 549 12.84 -22.50 -5.82
N GLY A 550 12.11 -22.78 -6.90
CA GLY A 550 10.83 -23.49 -6.86
C GLY A 550 11.00 -24.90 -6.29
N GLY A 551 11.08 -24.98 -4.97
CA GLY A 551 11.01 -26.23 -4.22
C GLY A 551 9.62 -26.78 -4.42
N GLN A 552 9.54 -27.91 -5.12
CA GLN A 552 8.35 -28.76 -5.11
C GLN A 552 7.85 -28.88 -3.68
N GLN A 553 6.63 -28.40 -3.43
CA GLN A 553 5.89 -28.70 -2.22
C GLN A 553 5.73 -30.22 -2.14
N GLY A 554 6.62 -30.86 -1.37
CA GLY A 554 6.46 -32.24 -0.96
C GLY A 554 5.34 -32.29 0.07
N GLY A 555 4.10 -32.48 -0.40
CA GLY A 555 2.98 -32.82 0.47
C GLY A 555 3.21 -34.14 1.20
N PRO A 556 2.63 -34.34 2.38
CA PRO A 556 2.81 -35.55 3.17
C PRO A 556 2.06 -36.71 2.51
N GLN A 557 2.77 -37.65 1.89
CA GLN A 557 2.17 -38.93 1.49
C GLN A 557 2.40 -39.97 2.58
N GLY A 558 1.29 -40.38 3.18
CA GLY A 558 1.21 -41.53 4.09
C GLY A 558 1.42 -42.86 3.35
N ASP A 559 2.04 -43.77 4.10
CA ASP A 559 2.08 -45.23 4.02
C ASP A 559 1.56 -45.95 2.77
N GLN A 560 2.42 -46.81 2.19
CA GLN A 560 2.07 -48.23 2.04
C GLN A 560 3.28 -49.15 1.83
N GLN A 561 3.19 -50.31 2.46
CA GLN A 561 4.16 -51.40 2.57
C GLN A 561 4.33 -52.23 1.28
N GLY A 562 5.46 -52.95 1.22
CA GLY A 562 5.68 -54.16 0.41
C GLY A 562 6.60 -53.91 -0.79
N GLY A 563 7.63 -54.68 -1.09
CA GLY A 563 8.07 -56.00 -0.65
C GLY A 563 8.87 -56.63 -1.77
N GLN A 564 10.18 -56.83 -1.54
CA GLN A 564 11.03 -57.94 -2.02
C GLN A 564 11.29 -58.23 -3.52
N GLN A 565 12.59 -58.54 -3.75
CA GLN A 565 13.22 -59.35 -4.82
C GLN A 565 13.38 -58.67 -6.19
N GLY A 566 14.52 -58.68 -6.88
CA GLY A 566 15.79 -59.40 -6.75
C GLY A 566 16.31 -59.70 -8.17
N GLY A 567 17.62 -59.62 -8.41
CA GLY A 567 18.24 -60.28 -9.59
C GLY A 567 19.09 -59.41 -10.50
N ALA A 568 20.38 -59.77 -10.55
CA ALA A 568 21.49 -59.20 -11.30
C ALA A 568 21.38 -59.29 -12.84
N GLY A 569 22.21 -58.50 -13.53
CA GLY A 569 22.95 -59.02 -14.69
C GLY A 569 23.17 -58.09 -15.89
N THR A 570 24.45 -57.73 -16.09
CA THR A 570 25.16 -57.54 -17.38
C THR A 570 24.83 -56.32 -18.28
N GLY A 571 25.81 -55.41 -18.43
CA GLY A 571 25.91 -54.46 -19.57
C GLY A 571 26.51 -55.13 -20.82
N PRO A 572 27.17 -54.40 -21.74
CA PRO A 572 27.13 -52.97 -22.06
C PRO A 572 26.71 -52.70 -23.54
N GLN A 573 26.71 -51.41 -23.92
CA GLN A 573 26.48 -50.86 -25.27
C GLN A 573 27.14 -51.63 -26.43
N PRO A 574 26.65 -51.39 -27.66
CA PRO A 574 27.52 -50.65 -28.58
C PRO A 574 26.80 -49.50 -29.30
N GLY A 575 27.49 -48.38 -29.39
CA GLY A 575 27.31 -47.44 -30.50
C GLY A 575 27.98 -47.99 -31.75
N THR A 576 27.49 -47.60 -32.92
CA THR A 576 28.20 -46.75 -33.89
C THR A 576 27.50 -46.80 -35.24
N SER A 577 27.38 -45.60 -35.83
CA SER A 577 27.61 -45.26 -37.24
C SER A 577 26.86 -46.01 -38.34
N GLY A 578 26.22 -45.24 -39.21
CA GLY A 578 25.93 -45.66 -40.57
C GLY A 578 24.86 -44.78 -41.21
N GLY A 579 25.30 -43.76 -41.94
CA GLY A 579 24.44 -42.84 -42.68
C GLY A 579 23.77 -43.46 -43.91
N PRO A 580 23.45 -42.64 -44.92
CA PRO A 580 22.07 -42.34 -45.28
C PRO A 580 21.68 -42.97 -46.62
N GLN A 581 20.39 -43.10 -46.90
CA GLN A 581 19.83 -42.82 -48.22
C GLN A 581 18.31 -42.87 -48.20
N GLY A 582 17.71 -41.98 -49.01
CA GLY A 582 16.29 -41.87 -49.24
C GLY A 582 15.69 -43.10 -49.91
N GLY A 583 14.40 -43.11 -50.22
CA GLY A 583 13.44 -42.04 -50.04
C GLY A 583 12.05 -42.57 -50.32
N GLU A 584 11.18 -41.60 -50.57
CA GLU A 584 9.98 -41.71 -51.40
C GLU A 584 8.85 -42.66 -50.99
N GLN A 585 7.72 -41.99 -50.78
CA GLN A 585 6.40 -42.31 -51.29
C GLN A 585 5.54 -43.31 -50.51
N GLY A 586 4.32 -42.84 -50.22
CA GLY A 586 3.17 -43.69 -49.92
C GLY A 586 2.35 -43.14 -48.76
N GLY A 587 1.45 -42.19 -49.05
CA GLY A 587 0.33 -41.89 -48.14
C GLY A 587 -0.72 -43.00 -48.18
N PRO A 588 -1.99 -42.66 -47.99
CA PRO A 588 -2.61 -42.08 -46.80
C PRO A 588 -3.49 -43.15 -46.12
N ASP A 589 -3.94 -42.93 -44.88
CA ASP A 589 -5.32 -43.33 -44.61
C ASP A 589 -5.99 -42.53 -43.49
N GLN A 590 -7.19 -42.11 -43.82
CA GLN A 590 -8.18 -41.51 -42.94
C GLN A 590 -8.99 -42.63 -42.28
N SER A 591 -9.30 -42.45 -41.00
CA SER A 591 -10.55 -42.82 -40.32
C SER A 591 -10.24 -42.77 -38.82
N GLY A 592 -11.03 -42.13 -37.96
CA GLY A 592 -12.45 -41.85 -38.02
C GLY A 592 -13.07 -42.46 -36.77
N GLY A 593 -13.70 -41.62 -35.94
CA GLY A 593 -14.79 -41.99 -35.06
C GLY A 593 -14.45 -42.73 -33.76
N GLY A 594 -14.65 -42.03 -32.66
CA GLY A 594 -14.74 -42.55 -31.29
C GLY A 594 -15.05 -41.40 -30.35
#